data_AF-A0A2W5MPM3-F1
#
_entry.id   AF-A0A2W5MPM3-F1
#
_cell.length_a   1.000
_cell.length_b   1.000
_cell.length_c   1.000
_cell.angle_alpha   90.00
_cell.angle_beta   90.00
_cell.angle_gamma   90.00
#
_symmetry.space_group_name_H-M   'P 1'
#
loop_
_entity.id
_entity.type
_entity.pdbx_description
1 polymer ?
#
loop_
_entity_poly.entity_id
_entity_poly.type
_entity_poly.pdbx_seq_one_letter_code
_entity_poly.pdbx_strand_id
1 'polypeptide(L)' 'MVDDDGSGGTGRIDFEADSSDSALVIAQGHARARSIELWEGAFLVGSLNKAGPELWQLS' A
#
# COMPACT_ATOMS: atom_id res chain seq x y z
N MET A 1 27.03 13.65 -2.12
CA MET A 1 26.33 13.48 -0.83
C MET A 1 24.87 13.57 -1.20
N VAL A 2 24.13 12.48 -1.03
CA VAL A 2 22.84 12.24 -1.69
C VAL A 2 21.84 13.33 -1.30
N ASP A 3 21.24 13.97 -2.31
CA ASP A 3 20.17 14.92 -2.14
C ASP A 3 18.98 14.22 -1.45
N ASP A 4 18.78 14.59 -0.19
CA ASP A 4 17.57 14.38 0.58
C ASP A 4 16.49 15.30 -0.01
N ASP A 5 15.98 14.95 -1.19
CA ASP A 5 14.76 15.56 -1.71
C ASP A 5 13.59 14.94 -0.94
N GLY A 6 13.26 15.58 0.18
CA GLY A 6 12.06 15.37 0.98
C GLY A 6 10.77 15.64 0.21
N SER A 7 10.60 14.98 -0.93
CA SER A 7 9.34 14.86 -1.61
C SER A 7 8.54 13.83 -0.85
N GLY A 8 7.47 14.26 -0.18
CA GLY A 8 6.40 13.39 0.32
C GLY A 8 5.67 12.71 -0.84
N GLY A 9 6.41 11.95 -1.65
CA GLY A 9 5.94 11.29 -2.84
C GLY A 9 5.16 10.04 -2.45
N THR A 10 3.96 9.93 -3.00
CA THR A 10 3.20 8.69 -3.03
C THR A 10 4.02 7.66 -3.80
N GLY A 11 4.77 6.82 -3.08
CA GLY A 11 5.58 5.77 -3.69
C GLY A 11 4.69 4.63 -4.18
N ARG A 12 4.74 4.33 -5.48
CA ARG A 12 4.11 3.15 -6.06
C ARG A 12 5.07 1.97 -5.93
N ILE A 13 4.56 0.83 -5.46
CA ILE A 13 5.31 -0.42 -5.39
C ILE A 13 4.50 -1.43 -6.20
N ASP A 14 5.10 -1.94 -7.27
CA ASP A 14 4.54 -3.03 -8.04
C ASP A 14 5.08 -4.36 -7.50
N PHE A 15 4.20 -5.34 -7.30
CA PHE A 15 4.54 -6.66 -6.79
C PHE A 15 3.64 -7.72 -7.42
N GLU A 16 4.12 -8.97 -7.45
CA GLU A 16 3.32 -10.12 -7.86
C GLU A 16 2.81 -10.87 -6.62
N ALA A 17 1.59 -11.40 -6.69
CA ALA A 17 1.01 -12.19 -5.62
C ALA A 17 0.22 -13.37 -6.22
N ASP A 18 0.36 -14.54 -5.60
CA ASP A 18 -0.33 -15.77 -6.05
C ASP A 18 -1.85 -15.72 -5.83
N SER A 19 -2.34 -14.83 -4.95
CA SER A 19 -3.76 -14.65 -4.65
C SER A 19 -4.05 -13.24 -4.12
N SER A 20 -5.32 -12.81 -4.16
CA SER A 20 -5.78 -11.53 -3.63
C SER A 20 -5.50 -11.37 -2.13
N ASP A 21 -5.64 -12.44 -1.34
CA ASP A 21 -5.31 -12.44 0.09
C ASP A 21 -3.81 -12.22 0.33
N SER A 22 -2.96 -12.88 -0.46
CA SER A 22 -1.51 -12.67 -0.40
C SER A 22 -1.13 -11.23 -0.79
N ALA A 23 -1.79 -10.67 -1.80
CA ALA A 23 -1.56 -9.29 -2.22
C ALA A 23 -1.88 -8.30 -1.10
N LEU A 24 -2.97 -8.55 -0.36
CA LEU A 24 -3.37 -7.73 0.78
C LEU A 24 -2.31 -7.75 1.90
N VAL A 25 -1.78 -8.93 2.25
CA VAL A 25 -0.75 -9.08 3.29
C VAL A 25 0.53 -8.34 2.91
N ILE A 26 0.97 -8.47 1.65
CA ILE A 26 2.14 -7.75 1.12
C ILE A 26 1.91 -6.23 1.22
N ALA A 27 0.77 -5.76 0.74
CA ALA A 27 0.42 -4.34 0.75
C ALA A 27 0.39 -3.76 2.18
N GLN A 28 -0.19 -4.50 3.14
CA GLN A 28 -0.21 -4.11 4.56
C GLN A 28 1.20 -4.03 5.18
N GLY A 29 2.11 -4.94 4.80
CA GLY A 29 3.51 -4.91 5.24
C GLY A 29 4.25 -3.66 4.75
N HIS A 30 3.98 -3.24 3.52
CA HIS A 30 4.56 -2.02 2.94
C HIS A 30 3.95 -0.72 3.47
N ALA A 31 2.69 -0.75 3.86
CA ALA A 31 1.95 0.44 4.25
C ALA A 31 2.50 1.16 5.49
N ARG A 32 3.31 0.51 6.36
CA ARG A 32 4.02 1.14 7.51
C ARG A 32 3.18 2.17 8.30
N ALA A 33 1.89 1.88 8.52
CA ALA A 33 0.91 2.77 9.17
C ALA A 33 0.43 4.01 8.39
N ARG A 34 0.55 3.97 7.06
CA ARG A 34 -0.02 4.93 6.12
C ARG A 34 -1.22 4.32 5.41
N SER A 35 -2.09 5.17 4.89
CA SER A 35 -3.12 4.77 3.94
C SER A 35 -2.45 4.37 2.62
N ILE A 36 -2.95 3.30 2.02
CA ILE A 36 -2.47 2.80 0.73
C ILE A 36 -3.65 2.52 -0.20
N GLU A 37 -3.39 2.56 -1.50
CA GLU A 37 -4.33 2.17 -2.54
C GLU A 37 -3.83 0.89 -3.19
N LEU A 38 -4.72 -0.07 -3.40
CA LEU A 38 -4.44 -1.32 -4.09
C LEU A 38 -4.92 -1.22 -5.54
N TRP A 39 -4.02 -1.45 -6.49
CA TRP A 39 -4.27 -1.33 -7.92
C TRP A 39 -4.02 -2.68 -8.61
N GLU A 40 -4.91 -3.05 -9.54
CA GLU A 40 -4.74 -4.17 -10.47
C GLU A 40 -4.58 -3.59 -11.88
N GLY A 41 -3.32 -3.53 -12.35
CA GLY A 41 -2.98 -2.82 -13.58
C GLY A 41 -3.30 -1.32 -13.51
N ALA A 42 -4.31 -0.89 -14.27
CA ALA A 42 -4.79 0.49 -14.32
C ALA A 42 -6.07 0.73 -13.49
N PHE A 43 -6.61 -0.31 -12.84
CA PHE A 43 -7.86 -0.23 -12.08
C PHE A 43 -7.58 -0.18 -10.58
N LEU A 44 -8.22 0.77 -9.89
CA LEU A 44 -8.22 0.82 -8.43
C LEU A 44 -9.15 -0.28 -7.89
N VAL A 45 -8.60 -1.18 -7.08
CA VAL A 45 -9.32 -2.30 -6.47
C VAL A 45 -9.90 -1.90 -5.12
N GLY A 46 -9.19 -1.06 -4.37
CA GLY A 46 -9.67 -0.53 -3.10
C GLY A 46 -8.62 0.28 -2.36
N SER A 47 -9.07 1.01 -1.34
CA SER A 47 -8.19 1.80 -0.47
C SER A 47 -8.17 1.18 0.93
N LEU A 48 -6.98 0.97 1.47
CA LEU A 48 -6.77 0.46 2.82
C LEU A 48 -6.32 1.61 3.72
N ASN A 49 -7.11 1.85 4.77
CA ASN A 49 -6.78 2.78 5.84
C ASN A 49 -6.43 2.01 7.10
N LYS A 50 -5.36 2.41 7.79
CA LYS A 50 -5.04 1.84 9.09
C LYS A 50 -5.93 2.47 10.16
N ALA A 51 -6.94 1.73 10.60
CA ALA A 51 -7.87 2.16 11.63
C ALA A 51 -7.32 1.94 13.05
N GLY A 52 -6.31 1.08 13.21
CA GLY A 52 -5.66 0.82 14.49
C GLY A 52 -4.46 -0.12 14.39
N PRO A 53 -3.89 -0.55 15.53
CA PRO A 53 -2.92 -1.64 15.56
C PRO A 53 -3.56 -2.89 14.96
N GLU A 54 -2.98 -3.41 13.88
CA GLU A 54 -3.46 -4.61 13.14
C GLU A 54 -4.85 -4.51 12.50
N LEU A 55 -5.54 -3.37 12.61
CA LEU A 55 -6.86 -3.14 12.04
C LEU A 55 -6.74 -2.31 10.76
N TRP A 56 -7.07 -2.95 9.64
CA TRP A 56 -7.17 -2.34 8.32
C TRP A 56 -8.63 -2.27 7.90
N GLN A 57 -9.07 -1.10 7.46
CA GLN A 57 -10.41 -0.89 6.95
C GLN A 57 -10.34 -0.69 5.44
N LEU A 58 -11.15 -1.46 4.71
CA LEU A 58 -11.44 -1.24 3.30
C LEU A 58 -12.48 -0.13 3.21
N SER A 59 -12.19 0.92 2.45
CA SER A 59 -13.13 2.02 2.15
C SER A 59 -13.59 1.98 0.71
#